data_AF-V5KV88-F1
#
_entry.id   AF-V5KV88-F1
#
_cell.length_a   1.000
_cell.length_b   1.000
_cell.length_c   1.000
_cell.angle_alpha   90.00
_cell.angle_beta   90.00
_cell.angle_gamma   90.00
#
_symmetry.space_group_name_H-M   'P 1'
#
loop_
_entity.id
_entity.type
_entity.pdbx_description
1 polymer ?
#
loop_
_entity_poly.entity_id
_entity_poly.type
_entity_poly.pdbx_seq_one_letter_code
_entity_poly.pdbx_strand_id
1 'polypeptide(L)'
;MFINTTLSISLIIKFIYLIFFILITIYLLSLEDEINTRVNSKPLRQSSGKLSKHLRDGILLYGPALIAYQSLIDKWSSTDTSSNSKTAPKENESQTIATPKENDNKLEIKNLKATIQNQKEEIGIHKAHIKNLESEKKTIETRLQEKYEQIISTAKNYVNSKEKVTFSFDKLNEIVQLKAKNSGASLTKEEEDLVKLEAKNRKEVLDATNAQKECEQAIKNYLNKDKPSKSSVIDFDLQSFLNSLSTEELLAFAGILLNSLVLSHTISIILTLYGDYLINKFNLENRYPRLAKLINLRRTLQAYYLRISFIWIFLAVIPQLVVYIMILEPRLGEIFNIFM
;
A
#
# COMPACT_ATOMS: atom_id res chain seq x y z
N MET A 1 -27.17 35.02 -31.16
CA MET A 1 -27.51 35.69 -29.87
C MET A 1 -27.54 34.73 -28.67
N PHE A 2 -27.57 33.40 -28.85
CA PHE A 2 -27.63 32.42 -27.75
C PHE A 2 -26.31 32.16 -26.98
N ILE A 3 -25.14 32.48 -27.56
CA ILE A 3 -23.82 32.20 -26.97
C ILE A 3 -23.57 33.01 -25.67
N ASN A 4 -24.19 34.18 -25.49
CA ASN A 4 -24.03 34.98 -24.26
C ASN A 4 -24.82 34.44 -23.06
N THR A 5 -25.90 33.69 -23.30
CA THR A 5 -26.77 33.16 -22.24
C THR A 5 -26.17 31.94 -21.54
N THR A 6 -25.52 31.04 -22.26
CA THR A 6 -24.85 29.86 -21.69
C THR A 6 -23.64 30.24 -20.84
N LEU A 7 -22.86 31.23 -21.30
CA LEU A 7 -21.72 31.79 -20.56
C LEU A 7 -22.16 32.43 -19.24
N SER A 8 -23.35 33.07 -19.22
CA SER A 8 -23.93 33.66 -18.02
C SER A 8 -24.37 32.60 -17.00
N ILE A 9 -24.97 31.48 -17.44
CA ILE A 9 -25.42 30.40 -16.55
C ILE A 9 -24.23 29.69 -15.90
N SER A 10 -23.19 29.37 -16.67
CA SER A 10 -21.95 28.76 -16.15
C SER A 10 -21.29 29.64 -15.08
N LEU A 11 -21.27 30.96 -15.30
CA LEU A 11 -20.70 31.93 -14.36
C LEU A 11 -21.53 32.05 -13.08
N ILE A 12 -22.87 32.02 -13.19
CA ILE A 12 -23.78 32.00 -12.03
C ILE A 12 -23.59 30.73 -11.20
N ILE A 13 -23.48 29.57 -11.84
CA ILE A 13 -23.24 28.29 -11.13
C ILE A 13 -21.91 28.34 -10.39
N LYS A 14 -20.82 28.79 -11.03
CA LYS A 14 -19.51 28.98 -10.39
C LYS A 14 -19.59 29.94 -9.20
N PHE A 15 -20.37 31.01 -9.31
CA PHE A 15 -20.56 31.99 -8.24
C PHE A 15 -21.34 31.41 -7.04
N ILE A 16 -22.38 30.61 -7.30
CA ILE A 16 -23.14 29.91 -6.25
C ILE A 16 -22.22 28.92 -5.50
N TYR A 17 -21.35 28.20 -6.22
CA TYR A 17 -20.37 27.30 -5.60
C TYR A 17 -19.35 28.05 -4.74
N LEU A 18 -18.85 29.20 -5.22
CA LEU A 18 -17.94 30.03 -4.45
C LEU A 18 -18.58 30.51 -3.14
N ILE A 19 -19.85 30.95 -3.19
CA ILE A 19 -20.60 31.35 -2.00
C ILE A 19 -20.77 30.16 -1.05
N PHE A 20 -21.13 28.98 -1.56
CA PHE A 20 -21.30 27.79 -0.73
C PHE A 20 -20.00 27.36 -0.05
N PHE A 21 -18.87 27.44 -0.77
CA PHE A 21 -17.54 27.17 -0.23
C PHE A 21 -17.14 28.16 0.87
N ILE A 22 -17.41 29.45 0.67
CA ILE A 22 -17.18 30.49 1.67
C ILE A 22 -18.04 30.23 2.91
N LEU A 23 -19.32 29.88 2.75
CA LEU A 23 -20.22 29.57 3.85
C LEU A 23 -19.77 28.34 4.64
N ILE A 24 -19.31 27.28 3.96
CA ILE A 24 -18.71 26.11 4.62
C ILE A 24 -17.47 26.52 5.40
N THR A 25 -16.60 27.34 4.81
CA THR A 25 -15.36 27.79 5.46
C THR A 25 -15.65 28.62 6.70
N ILE A 26 -16.60 29.56 6.61
CA ILE A 26 -17.07 30.36 7.75
C ILE A 26 -17.69 29.45 8.82
N TYR A 27 -18.50 28.46 8.42
CA TYR A 27 -19.10 27.50 9.35
C TYR A 27 -18.04 26.66 10.08
N LEU A 28 -17.00 26.20 9.37
CA LEU A 28 -15.88 25.46 9.96
C LEU A 28 -15.05 26.34 10.91
N LEU A 29 -14.79 27.60 10.55
CA LEU A 29 -14.11 28.57 11.43
C LEU A 29 -14.94 28.88 12.68
N SER A 30 -16.26 29.08 12.53
CA SER A 30 -17.16 29.30 13.66
C SER A 30 -17.23 28.09 14.60
N LEU A 31 -17.07 26.88 14.06
CA LEU A 31 -17.00 25.64 14.83
C LEU A 31 -15.69 25.53 15.63
N GLU A 32 -14.57 26.00 15.07
CA GLU A 32 -13.29 26.04 15.77
C GLU A 32 -13.33 26.99 16.98
N ASP A 33 -13.97 28.16 16.82
CA ASP A 33 -14.18 29.11 17.91
C ASP A 33 -15.12 28.57 19.00
N GLU A 34 -16.16 27.81 18.65
CA GLU A 34 -17.04 27.17 19.65
C GLU A 34 -16.31 26.08 20.46
N ILE A 35 -15.37 25.37 19.82
CA ILE A 35 -14.51 24.39 20.49
C ILE A 35 -13.54 25.09 21.44
N ASN A 36 -12.89 26.17 21.01
CA ASN A 36 -11.94 26.93 21.83
C ASN A 36 -12.63 27.60 23.04
N THR A 37 -13.86 28.10 22.86
CA THR A 37 -14.64 28.70 23.95
C THR A 37 -15.15 27.65 24.96
N ARG A 38 -15.53 26.44 24.52
CA ARG A 38 -15.88 25.33 25.43
C ARG A 38 -14.68 24.77 26.19
N VAL A 39 -13.50 24.71 25.56
CA VAL A 39 -12.25 24.24 26.21
C VAL A 39 -11.80 25.20 27.33
N ASN A 40 -12.14 26.48 27.25
CA ASN A 40 -11.87 27.47 28.31
C ASN A 40 -12.85 27.43 29.50
N SER A 41 -13.93 26.63 29.41
CA SER A 41 -14.81 26.33 30.55
C SER A 41 -14.39 25.03 31.27
N LYS A 42 -13.32 25.12 32.08
CA LYS A 42 -12.66 24.05 32.86
C LYS A 42 -12.00 22.92 32.01
N PRO A 43 -10.66 22.86 31.94
CA PRO A 43 -9.98 21.93 31.05
C PRO A 43 -9.86 20.53 31.67
N LEU A 44 -10.43 19.53 30.99
CA LEU A 44 -9.93 18.15 31.00
C LEU A 44 -8.83 18.06 29.93
N ARG A 45 -7.56 18.15 30.35
CA ARG A 45 -6.38 17.97 29.49
C ARG A 45 -6.38 16.55 28.90
N GLN A 46 -6.70 16.42 27.62
CA GLN A 46 -6.39 15.23 26.82
C GLN A 46 -5.32 15.59 25.79
N SER A 47 -4.18 14.89 25.86
CA SER A 47 -3.00 15.09 25.01
C SER A 47 -3.22 14.55 23.59
N SER A 48 -3.12 15.42 22.60
CA SER A 48 -3.22 15.14 21.17
C SER A 48 -1.89 14.60 20.59
N GLY A 49 -1.58 13.33 20.87
CA GLY A 49 -0.48 12.61 20.19
C GLY A 49 -0.94 11.63 19.10
N LYS A 50 -2.22 11.21 19.12
CA LYS A 50 -2.75 10.16 18.25
C LYS A 50 -3.42 10.65 16.95
N LEU A 51 -3.75 11.94 16.86
CA LEU A 51 -4.50 12.48 15.72
C LEU A 51 -3.64 12.56 14.44
N SER A 52 -2.33 12.83 14.56
CA SER A 52 -1.44 12.97 13.41
C SER A 52 -1.23 11.66 12.64
N LYS A 53 -1.32 10.52 13.31
CA LYS A 53 -1.16 9.20 12.67
C LYS A 53 -2.40 8.82 11.86
N HIS A 54 -3.60 9.02 12.40
CA HIS A 54 -4.85 8.76 11.66
C HIS A 54 -5.09 9.74 10.52
N LEU A 55 -4.68 11.00 10.65
CA LEU A 55 -4.69 11.96 9.53
C LEU A 55 -3.70 11.53 8.43
N ARG A 56 -2.50 11.07 8.80
CA ARG A 56 -1.53 10.53 7.84
C ARG A 56 -2.06 9.28 7.13
N ASP A 57 -2.72 8.38 7.83
CA ASP A 57 -3.29 7.15 7.24
C ASP A 57 -4.51 7.46 6.35
N GLY A 58 -5.33 8.44 6.71
CA GLY A 58 -6.40 8.95 5.83
C GLY A 58 -5.85 9.61 4.55
N ILE A 59 -4.78 10.40 4.67
CA ILE A 59 -4.09 10.98 3.52
C ILE A 59 -3.44 9.88 2.66
N LEU A 60 -2.94 8.79 3.24
CA LEU A 60 -2.37 7.67 2.49
C LEU A 60 -3.43 6.89 1.71
N LEU A 61 -4.63 6.71 2.29
CA LEU A 61 -5.72 5.95 1.69
C LEU A 61 -6.47 6.74 0.61
N TYR A 62 -6.65 8.05 0.80
CA TYR A 62 -7.42 8.91 -0.11
C TYR A 62 -6.55 9.82 -0.98
N GLY A 63 -5.25 9.91 -0.70
CA GLY A 63 -4.26 10.62 -1.50
C GLY A 63 -4.27 10.22 -2.97
N PRO A 64 -4.40 8.93 -3.34
CA PRO A 64 -4.50 8.52 -4.74
C PRO A 64 -5.75 9.07 -5.46
N ALA A 65 -6.89 9.19 -4.77
CA ALA A 65 -8.10 9.77 -5.35
C ALA A 65 -7.96 11.28 -5.57
N LEU A 66 -7.32 11.99 -4.63
CA LEU A 66 -6.99 13.41 -4.78
C LEU A 66 -5.94 13.65 -5.87
N ILE A 67 -4.93 12.77 -6.01
CA ILE A 67 -3.92 12.83 -7.07
C ILE A 67 -4.55 12.54 -8.44
N ALA A 68 -5.46 11.57 -8.54
CA ALA A 68 -6.20 11.29 -9.77
C ALA A 68 -7.09 12.48 -10.16
N TYR A 69 -7.77 13.11 -9.19
CA TYR A 69 -8.59 14.29 -9.43
C TYR A 69 -7.75 15.50 -9.83
N GLN A 70 -6.60 15.72 -9.18
CA GLN A 70 -5.65 16.77 -9.54
C GLN A 70 -5.07 16.54 -10.94
N SER A 71 -4.70 15.30 -11.30
CA SER A 71 -4.24 14.96 -12.64
C SER A 71 -5.30 15.22 -13.71
N LEU A 72 -6.58 15.01 -13.39
CA LEU A 72 -7.72 15.34 -14.25
C LEU A 72 -7.87 16.86 -14.44
N ILE A 73 -7.75 17.63 -13.35
CA ILE A 73 -7.73 19.11 -13.38
C ILE A 73 -6.53 19.63 -14.17
N ASP A 74 -5.34 19.08 -13.96
CA ASP A 74 -4.10 19.49 -14.63
C ASP A 74 -4.16 19.18 -16.13
N LYS A 75 -4.67 18.01 -16.51
CA LYS A 75 -4.88 17.62 -17.92
C LYS A 75 -5.89 18.52 -18.61
N TRP A 76 -6.94 18.96 -17.90
CA TRP A 76 -7.96 19.88 -18.41
C TRP A 76 -7.55 21.36 -18.40
N SER A 77 -6.71 21.79 -17.45
CA SER A 77 -6.18 23.16 -17.39
C SER A 77 -5.03 23.37 -18.37
N SER A 78 -4.29 22.31 -18.74
CA SER A 78 -3.25 22.37 -19.76
C SER A 78 -3.78 22.60 -21.19
N THR A 79 -5.10 22.53 -21.40
CA THR A 79 -5.74 22.86 -22.68
C THR A 79 -6.06 24.35 -22.87
N ASP A 80 -5.88 25.22 -21.86
CA ASP A 80 -6.09 26.66 -22.01
C ASP A 80 -4.95 27.50 -21.39
N THR A 81 -4.39 28.35 -22.24
CA THR A 81 -3.26 29.29 -22.10
C THR A 81 -3.08 30.06 -20.77
N SER A 82 -1.80 30.23 -20.41
CA SER A 82 -1.10 31.50 -20.08
C SER A 82 -1.87 32.57 -19.27
N SER A 83 -1.43 32.85 -18.03
CA SER A 83 -0.85 34.15 -17.63
C SER A 83 -0.67 34.32 -16.11
N ASN A 84 0.32 35.16 -15.77
CA ASN A 84 0.80 35.59 -14.45
C ASN A 84 -0.26 36.09 -13.45
N SER A 85 -0.02 35.90 -12.14
CA SER A 85 0.61 36.95 -11.29
C SER A 85 0.59 36.63 -9.79
N LYS A 86 1.57 37.21 -9.09
CA LYS A 86 1.94 37.11 -7.67
C LYS A 86 1.03 37.92 -6.75
N THR A 87 0.84 37.48 -5.49
CA THR A 87 0.95 38.38 -4.31
C THR A 87 1.17 37.60 -3.00
N ALA A 88 1.97 38.17 -2.09
CA ALA A 88 2.39 37.65 -0.79
C ALA A 88 1.51 38.14 0.40
N PRO A 89 1.49 37.46 1.56
CA PRO A 89 0.74 37.88 2.75
C PRO A 89 1.60 38.55 3.83
N LYS A 90 0.99 39.42 4.64
CA LYS A 90 1.57 40.05 5.85
C LYS A 90 1.14 39.31 7.12
N GLU A 91 2.11 39.09 8.00
CA GLU A 91 1.98 38.60 9.39
C GLU A 91 1.45 39.70 10.33
N ASN A 92 0.79 39.27 11.42
CA ASN A 92 0.68 40.04 12.65
C ASN A 92 0.81 39.10 13.87
N GLU A 93 1.71 39.49 14.77
CA GLU A 93 2.01 38.87 16.07
C GLU A 93 0.90 39.10 17.10
N SER A 94 0.84 38.22 18.11
CA SER A 94 0.20 38.53 19.39
C SER A 94 0.96 37.94 20.59
N GLN A 95 1.01 38.75 21.62
CA GLN A 95 1.84 38.68 22.82
C GLN A 95 1.36 37.67 23.86
N THR A 96 2.32 37.12 24.59
CA THR A 96 2.17 36.16 25.69
C THR A 96 2.05 36.87 27.04
N ILE A 97 1.04 36.52 27.85
CA ILE A 97 0.93 36.90 29.26
C ILE A 97 1.12 35.65 30.13
N ALA A 98 2.08 35.70 31.05
CA ALA A 98 2.44 34.63 31.98
C ALA A 98 1.70 34.79 33.32
N THR A 99 1.22 33.68 33.91
CA THR A 99 0.90 33.55 35.35
C THR A 99 0.96 32.07 35.81
N PRO A 100 1.07 31.79 37.12
CA PRO A 100 1.86 30.69 37.66
C PRO A 100 1.03 29.42 37.95
N LYS A 101 1.45 28.28 37.38
CA LYS A 101 0.92 26.92 37.67
C LYS A 101 2.06 25.91 37.80
N GLU A 102 3.03 26.18 38.68
CA GLU A 102 4.29 25.44 38.71
C GLU A 102 4.20 24.04 39.37
N ASN A 103 3.27 23.84 40.31
CA ASN A 103 3.19 22.59 41.09
C ASN A 103 2.45 21.43 40.38
N ASP A 104 1.36 21.69 39.67
CA ASP A 104 0.63 20.63 38.94
C ASP A 104 1.40 20.14 37.72
N ASN A 105 2.15 21.04 37.08
CA ASN A 105 3.04 20.71 35.96
C ASN A 105 4.15 19.74 36.39
N LYS A 106 4.62 19.81 37.64
CA LYS A 106 5.70 18.94 38.15
C LYS A 106 5.26 17.47 38.27
N LEU A 107 4.01 17.22 38.64
CA LEU A 107 3.46 15.87 38.73
C LEU A 107 3.21 15.25 37.34
N GLU A 108 2.69 16.04 36.40
CA GLU A 108 2.51 15.61 35.01
C GLU A 108 3.84 15.27 34.34
N ILE A 109 4.87 16.10 34.54
CA ILE A 109 6.22 15.84 34.04
C ILE A 109 6.78 14.52 34.60
N LYS A 110 6.53 14.22 35.88
CA LYS A 110 6.98 12.96 36.50
C LYS A 110 6.29 11.74 35.87
N ASN A 111 4.98 11.80 35.62
CA ASN A 111 4.21 10.71 35.01
C ASN A 111 4.57 10.50 33.53
N LEU A 112 4.78 11.58 32.78
CA LEU A 112 5.28 11.53 31.40
C LEU A 112 6.66 10.89 31.35
N LYS A 113 7.56 11.27 32.27
CA LYS A 113 8.90 10.67 32.35
C LYS A 113 8.85 9.17 32.62
N ALA A 114 7.95 8.71 33.49
CA ALA A 114 7.75 7.28 33.74
C ALA A 114 7.20 6.55 32.50
N THR A 115 6.24 7.16 31.79
CA THR A 115 5.66 6.57 30.57
C THR A 115 6.70 6.45 29.45
N ILE A 116 7.51 7.49 29.25
CA ILE A 116 8.59 7.51 28.26
C ILE A 116 9.64 6.44 28.61
N GLN A 117 9.96 6.28 29.89
CA GLN A 117 10.89 5.26 30.35
C GLN A 117 10.37 3.84 30.05
N ASN A 118 9.10 3.56 30.35
CA ASN A 118 8.48 2.26 30.04
C ASN A 118 8.46 1.98 28.53
N GLN A 119 8.11 2.97 27.70
CA GLN A 119 8.13 2.81 26.25
C GLN A 119 9.55 2.58 25.71
N LYS A 120 10.56 3.22 26.30
CA LYS A 120 11.96 3.01 25.93
C LYS A 120 12.42 1.58 26.23
N GLU A 121 11.97 1.01 27.35
CA GLU A 121 12.24 -0.38 27.72
C GLU A 121 11.55 -1.36 26.76
N GLU A 122 10.28 -1.12 26.41
CA GLU A 122 9.53 -1.92 25.44
C GLU A 122 10.16 -1.89 24.04
N ILE A 123 10.59 -0.71 23.56
CA ILE A 123 11.36 -0.57 22.32
C ILE A 123 12.67 -1.36 22.40
N GLY A 124 13.33 -1.38 23.56
CA GLY A 124 14.53 -2.17 23.81
C GLY A 124 14.29 -3.68 23.63
N ILE A 125 13.19 -4.20 24.20
CA ILE A 125 12.78 -5.61 24.08
C ILE A 125 12.49 -5.96 22.61
N HIS A 126 11.72 -5.14 21.90
CA HIS A 126 11.42 -5.38 20.48
C HIS A 126 12.68 -5.37 19.62
N LYS A 127 13.62 -4.44 19.87
CA LYS A 127 14.89 -4.38 19.16
C LYS A 127 15.74 -5.63 19.38
N ALA A 128 15.74 -6.17 20.61
CA ALA A 128 16.42 -7.43 20.91
C ALA A 128 15.76 -8.62 20.19
N HIS A 129 14.43 -8.67 20.15
CA HIS A 129 13.69 -9.73 19.45
C HIS A 129 13.95 -9.70 17.94
N ILE A 130 13.92 -8.52 17.31
CA ILE A 130 14.28 -8.35 15.89
C ILE A 130 15.70 -8.86 15.62
N LYS A 131 16.66 -8.50 16.47
CA LYS A 131 18.05 -8.96 16.33
C LYS A 131 18.16 -10.49 16.45
N ASN A 132 17.38 -11.12 17.33
CA ASN A 132 17.34 -12.58 17.43
C ASN A 132 16.77 -13.23 16.16
N LEU A 133 15.65 -12.71 15.64
CA LEU A 133 15.06 -13.19 14.39
C LEU A 133 16.01 -13.01 13.19
N GLU A 134 16.76 -11.91 13.14
CA GLU A 134 17.79 -11.70 12.12
C GLU A 134 18.93 -12.73 12.22
N SER A 135 19.35 -13.09 13.44
CA SER A 135 20.34 -14.14 13.63
C SER A 135 19.82 -15.53 13.26
N GLU A 136 18.58 -15.87 13.62
CA GLU A 136 17.93 -17.12 13.24
C GLU A 136 17.79 -17.24 11.72
N LYS A 137 17.37 -16.16 11.06
CA LYS A 137 17.31 -16.10 9.60
C LYS A 137 18.67 -16.39 8.97
N LYS A 138 19.73 -15.77 9.48
CA LYS A 138 21.11 -16.01 8.98
C LYS A 138 21.54 -17.46 9.19
N THR A 139 21.21 -18.07 10.33
CA THR A 139 21.50 -19.49 10.59
C THR A 139 20.78 -20.42 9.61
N ILE A 140 19.50 -20.13 9.30
CA ILE A 140 18.73 -20.91 8.32
C ILE A 140 19.34 -20.78 6.92
N GLU A 141 19.72 -19.56 6.51
CA GLU A 141 20.39 -19.31 5.22
C GLU A 141 21.70 -20.10 5.11
N THR A 142 22.54 -20.11 6.16
CA THR A 142 23.78 -20.90 6.18
C THR A 142 23.51 -22.41 6.07
N ARG A 143 22.54 -22.95 6.81
CA ARG A 143 22.17 -24.39 6.74
C ARG A 143 21.66 -24.78 5.36
N LEU A 144 20.90 -23.90 4.70
CA LEU A 144 20.45 -24.15 3.33
C LEU A 144 21.64 -24.18 2.37
N GLN A 145 22.57 -23.23 2.49
CA GLN A 145 23.77 -23.18 1.66
C GLN A 145 24.64 -24.44 1.81
N GLU A 146 24.83 -24.92 3.04
CA GLU A 146 25.56 -26.17 3.32
C GLU A 146 24.90 -27.39 2.66
N LYS A 147 23.57 -27.50 2.73
CA LYS A 147 22.84 -28.59 2.05
C LYS A 147 23.00 -28.53 0.54
N TYR A 148 23.00 -27.34 -0.06
CA TYR A 148 23.22 -27.19 -1.50
C TYR A 148 24.63 -27.62 -1.92
N GLU A 149 25.66 -27.22 -1.18
CA GLU A 149 27.04 -27.66 -1.44
C GLU A 149 27.20 -29.18 -1.30
N GLN A 150 26.48 -29.79 -0.34
CA GLN A 150 26.45 -31.24 -0.20
C GLN A 150 25.80 -31.94 -1.41
N ILE A 151 24.72 -31.39 -1.96
CA ILE A 151 24.07 -31.92 -3.17
C ILE A 151 25.00 -31.78 -4.38
N ILE A 152 25.63 -30.61 -4.56
CA ILE A 152 26.56 -30.36 -5.68
C ILE A 152 27.76 -31.30 -5.60
N SER A 153 28.36 -31.47 -4.44
CA SER A 153 29.50 -32.38 -4.26
C SER A 153 29.11 -33.85 -4.51
N THR A 154 27.90 -34.26 -4.09
CA THR A 154 27.37 -35.59 -4.38
C THR A 154 27.18 -35.80 -5.89
N ALA A 155 26.60 -34.83 -6.58
CA ALA A 155 26.43 -34.88 -8.03
C ALA A 155 27.77 -34.94 -8.78
N LYS A 156 28.76 -34.12 -8.38
CA LYS A 156 30.12 -34.15 -8.94
C LYS A 156 30.81 -35.50 -8.74
N ASN A 157 30.68 -36.09 -7.55
CA ASN A 157 31.26 -37.41 -7.27
C ASN A 157 30.63 -38.50 -8.14
N TYR A 158 29.31 -38.44 -8.36
CA TYR A 158 28.61 -39.36 -9.25
C TYR A 158 29.11 -39.24 -10.70
N VAL A 159 29.21 -38.01 -11.24
CA VAL A 159 29.72 -37.78 -12.60
C VAL A 159 31.18 -38.24 -12.75
N ASN A 160 32.06 -37.89 -11.80
CA ASN A 160 33.45 -38.36 -11.80
C ASN A 160 33.56 -39.88 -11.77
N SER A 161 32.66 -40.56 -11.04
CA SER A 161 32.64 -42.04 -11.00
C SER A 161 32.24 -42.64 -12.35
N LYS A 162 31.26 -42.03 -13.04
CA LYS A 162 30.81 -42.43 -14.37
C LYS A 162 31.87 -42.16 -15.45
N GLU A 163 32.60 -41.04 -15.37
CA GLU A 163 33.71 -40.74 -16.28
C GLU A 163 34.85 -41.76 -16.19
N LYS A 164 35.21 -42.22 -14.98
CA LYS A 164 36.21 -43.29 -14.80
C LYS A 164 35.78 -44.60 -15.46
N VAL A 165 34.47 -44.89 -15.43
CA VAL A 165 33.92 -46.06 -16.12
C VAL A 165 34.02 -45.88 -17.63
N THR A 166 33.68 -44.71 -18.17
CA THR A 166 33.83 -44.39 -19.60
C THR A 166 35.26 -44.54 -20.08
N PHE A 167 36.24 -44.04 -19.33
CA PHE A 167 37.66 -44.21 -19.66
C PHE A 167 38.08 -45.69 -19.72
N SER A 168 37.49 -46.54 -18.86
CA SER A 168 37.75 -47.98 -18.90
C SER A 168 37.14 -48.64 -20.13
N PHE A 169 35.96 -48.17 -20.56
CA PHE A 169 35.35 -48.60 -21.83
C PHE A 169 36.15 -48.13 -23.05
N ASP A 170 36.71 -46.91 -23.05
CA ASP A 170 37.54 -46.39 -24.14
C ASP A 170 38.74 -47.30 -24.40
N LYS A 171 39.44 -47.70 -23.33
CA LYS A 171 40.55 -48.65 -23.42
C LYS A 171 40.12 -50.02 -23.93
N LEU A 172 38.96 -50.51 -23.48
CA LEU A 172 38.44 -51.80 -23.92
C LEU A 172 38.11 -51.77 -25.42
N ASN A 173 37.48 -50.69 -25.89
CA ASN A 173 37.14 -50.50 -27.29
C ASN A 173 38.40 -50.42 -28.18
N GLU A 174 39.44 -49.72 -27.73
CA GLU A 174 40.73 -49.69 -28.43
C GLU A 174 41.32 -51.10 -28.62
N ILE A 175 41.28 -51.93 -27.56
CA ILE A 175 41.73 -53.32 -27.63
C ILE A 175 40.88 -54.15 -28.61
N VAL A 176 39.56 -54.00 -28.57
CA VAL A 176 38.62 -54.71 -29.48
C VAL A 176 38.87 -54.31 -30.93
N GLN A 177 39.06 -53.01 -31.21
CA GLN A 177 39.35 -52.52 -32.56
C GLN A 177 40.70 -53.02 -33.09
N LEU A 178 41.73 -53.02 -32.25
CA LEU A 178 43.04 -53.56 -32.62
C LEU A 178 42.97 -55.06 -32.94
N LYS A 179 42.19 -55.83 -32.17
CA LYS A 179 41.99 -57.26 -32.40
C LYS A 179 41.22 -57.52 -33.71
N ALA A 180 40.18 -56.75 -34.01
CA ALA A 180 39.46 -56.85 -35.28
C ALA A 180 40.37 -56.52 -36.47
N LYS A 181 41.18 -55.46 -36.36
CA LYS A 181 42.14 -55.06 -37.40
C LYS A 181 43.20 -56.13 -37.67
N ASN A 182 43.71 -56.78 -36.62
CA ASN A 182 44.78 -57.76 -36.73
C ASN A 182 44.29 -59.15 -37.19
N SER A 183 43.04 -59.52 -36.90
CA SER A 183 42.50 -60.84 -37.23
C SER A 183 41.80 -60.91 -38.58
N GLY A 184 41.38 -59.77 -39.15
CA GLY A 184 40.58 -59.73 -40.39
C GLY A 184 39.21 -60.40 -40.28
N ALA A 185 38.85 -60.87 -39.08
CA ALA A 185 37.58 -61.51 -38.79
C ALA A 185 36.55 -60.46 -38.35
N SER A 186 35.29 -60.67 -38.73
CA SER A 186 34.17 -59.89 -38.19
C SER A 186 34.12 -60.02 -36.66
N LEU A 187 33.73 -58.94 -35.99
CA LEU A 187 33.54 -58.93 -34.53
C LEU A 187 32.63 -60.09 -34.10
N THR A 188 32.98 -60.68 -32.96
CA THR A 188 32.07 -61.64 -32.32
C THR A 188 30.85 -60.91 -31.76
N LYS A 189 29.74 -61.63 -31.61
CA LYS A 189 28.50 -61.07 -31.07
C LYS A 189 28.68 -60.43 -29.68
N GLU A 190 29.56 -61.00 -28.86
CA GLU A 190 29.93 -60.46 -27.54
C GLU A 190 30.66 -59.12 -27.64
N GLU A 191 31.55 -58.96 -28.63
CA GLU A 191 32.26 -57.70 -28.89
C GLU A 191 31.30 -56.63 -29.44
N GLU A 192 30.34 -56.99 -30.30
CA GLU A 192 29.29 -56.06 -30.75
C GLU A 192 28.37 -55.60 -29.61
N ASP A 193 28.00 -56.50 -28.70
CA ASP A 193 27.18 -56.18 -27.54
C ASP A 193 27.92 -55.25 -26.55
N LEU A 194 29.24 -55.40 -26.42
CA LEU A 194 30.10 -54.49 -25.66
C LEU A 194 30.15 -53.08 -26.26
N VAL A 195 30.26 -52.95 -27.58
CA VAL A 195 30.25 -51.65 -28.28
C VAL A 195 28.87 -50.97 -28.11
N LYS A 196 27.77 -51.72 -28.18
CA LYS A 196 26.42 -51.18 -27.90
C LYS A 196 26.28 -50.73 -26.46
N LEU A 197 26.85 -51.48 -25.51
CA LEU A 197 26.84 -51.12 -24.09
C LEU A 197 27.65 -49.84 -23.81
N GLU A 198 28.81 -49.68 -24.46
CA GLU A 198 29.60 -48.45 -24.39
C GLU A 198 28.82 -47.24 -24.90
N ALA A 199 28.20 -47.35 -26.09
CA ALA A 199 27.41 -46.27 -26.67
C ALA A 199 26.25 -45.84 -25.75
N LYS A 200 25.58 -46.82 -25.13
CA LYS A 200 24.55 -46.56 -24.11
C LYS A 200 25.13 -45.83 -22.89
N ASN A 201 26.26 -46.29 -22.37
CA ASN A 201 26.86 -45.72 -21.17
C ASN A 201 27.42 -44.30 -21.41
N ARG A 202 27.98 -44.03 -22.60
CA ARG A 202 28.38 -42.66 -23.02
C ARG A 202 27.19 -41.71 -23.05
N LYS A 203 26.05 -42.16 -23.56
CA LYS A 203 24.81 -41.37 -23.56
C LYS A 203 24.36 -41.06 -22.13
N GLU A 204 24.36 -42.07 -21.25
CA GLU A 204 24.01 -41.86 -19.83
C GLU A 204 24.95 -40.88 -19.11
N VAL A 205 26.26 -40.92 -19.41
CA VAL A 205 27.24 -39.97 -18.85
C VAL A 205 26.95 -38.55 -19.34
N LEU A 206 26.67 -38.38 -20.64
CA LEU A 206 26.36 -37.07 -21.22
C LEU A 206 25.08 -36.48 -20.60
N ASP A 207 24.04 -37.30 -20.47
CA ASP A 207 22.77 -36.91 -19.85
C ASP A 207 22.96 -36.52 -18.37
N ALA A 208 23.77 -37.27 -17.62
CA ALA A 208 24.10 -36.95 -16.23
C ALA A 208 24.90 -35.65 -16.08
N THR A 209 25.87 -35.40 -16.97
CA THR A 209 26.66 -34.16 -16.99
C THR A 209 25.82 -32.94 -17.34
N ASN A 210 24.88 -33.09 -18.28
CA ASN A 210 23.95 -32.01 -18.63
C ASN A 210 23.00 -31.70 -17.46
N ALA A 211 22.43 -32.74 -16.83
CA ALA A 211 21.58 -32.56 -15.64
C ALA A 211 22.34 -31.91 -14.48
N GLN A 212 23.62 -32.24 -14.27
CA GLN A 212 24.46 -31.57 -13.28
C GLN A 212 24.61 -30.07 -13.59
N LYS A 213 24.92 -29.72 -14.84
CA LYS A 213 25.08 -28.30 -15.26
C LYS A 213 23.79 -27.52 -15.10
N GLU A 214 22.65 -28.10 -15.48
CA GLU A 214 21.34 -27.50 -15.28
C GLU A 214 21.04 -27.29 -13.79
N CYS A 215 21.36 -28.26 -12.93
CA CYS A 215 21.22 -28.14 -11.48
C CYS A 215 22.11 -27.02 -10.92
N GLU A 216 23.39 -26.96 -11.30
CA GLU A 216 24.31 -25.90 -10.87
C GLU A 216 23.84 -24.52 -11.35
N GLN A 217 23.31 -24.42 -12.57
CA GLN A 217 22.80 -23.17 -13.11
C GLN A 217 21.49 -22.75 -12.43
N ALA A 218 20.58 -23.68 -12.14
CA ALA A 218 19.36 -23.41 -11.39
C ALA A 218 19.68 -22.92 -9.96
N ILE A 219 20.67 -23.52 -9.29
CA ILE A 219 21.14 -23.08 -7.97
C ILE A 219 21.78 -21.69 -8.05
N LYS A 220 22.64 -21.45 -9.04
CA LYS A 220 23.21 -20.11 -9.27
C LYS A 220 22.12 -19.07 -9.51
N ASN A 221 21.10 -19.39 -10.30
CA ASN A 221 19.97 -18.48 -10.55
C ASN A 221 19.11 -18.27 -9.30
N TYR A 222 18.99 -19.26 -8.43
CA TYR A 222 18.30 -19.11 -7.14
C TYR A 222 19.07 -18.22 -6.16
N LEU A 223 20.41 -18.35 -6.11
CA LEU A 223 21.29 -17.57 -5.25
C LEU A 223 21.56 -16.15 -5.78
N ASN A 224 21.62 -15.99 -7.11
CA ASN A 224 21.86 -14.72 -7.79
C ASN A 224 20.59 -13.99 -8.20
N LYS A 225 19.40 -14.59 -8.09
CA LYS A 225 18.17 -13.81 -8.10
C LYS A 225 18.30 -12.86 -6.93
N ASP A 226 18.54 -11.59 -7.26
CA ASP A 226 18.55 -10.46 -6.33
C ASP A 226 17.57 -10.78 -5.21
N LYS A 227 18.09 -10.80 -3.96
CA LYS A 227 17.31 -10.90 -2.71
C LYS A 227 15.88 -10.55 -3.05
N PRO A 228 14.90 -11.48 -3.03
CA PRO A 228 13.55 -11.15 -3.47
C PRO A 228 13.20 -9.84 -2.78
N SER A 229 13.16 -8.77 -3.57
CA SER A 229 12.94 -7.41 -3.08
C SER A 229 11.71 -7.56 -2.24
N LYS A 230 11.86 -7.38 -0.91
CA LYS A 230 10.88 -7.72 0.14
C LYS A 230 9.49 -7.74 -0.49
N SER A 231 9.03 -8.91 -0.93
CA SER A 231 7.81 -8.97 -1.73
C SER A 231 6.69 -8.76 -0.74
N SER A 232 6.34 -7.49 -0.49
CA SER A 232 5.06 -7.12 0.04
C SER A 232 4.05 -7.79 -0.88
N VAL A 233 3.26 -8.70 -0.30
CA VAL A 233 2.26 -9.53 -0.97
C VAL A 233 1.19 -8.69 -1.70
N ILE A 234 1.31 -7.37 -1.70
CA ILE A 234 0.46 -6.40 -2.39
C ILE A 234 1.38 -5.27 -2.91
N ASP A 235 2.23 -5.56 -3.89
CA ASP A 235 2.87 -4.51 -4.68
C ASP A 235 1.99 -4.22 -5.90
N PHE A 236 0.74 -3.84 -5.62
CA PHE A 236 -0.14 -3.33 -6.66
C PHE A 236 0.35 -1.92 -6.99
N ASP A 237 1.01 -1.78 -8.12
CA ASP A 237 1.40 -0.48 -8.65
C ASP A 237 0.14 0.27 -9.10
N LEU A 238 -0.51 0.90 -8.11
CA LEU A 238 -1.71 1.71 -8.31
C LEU A 238 -1.46 2.81 -9.33
N GLN A 239 -0.24 3.35 -9.41
CA GLN A 239 0.09 4.41 -10.36
C GLN A 239 0.13 3.86 -11.80
N SER A 240 0.77 2.70 -12.00
CA SER A 240 0.75 2.01 -13.29
C SER A 240 -0.69 1.67 -13.72
N PHE A 241 -1.52 1.17 -12.80
CA PHE A 241 -2.92 0.89 -13.07
C PHE A 241 -3.71 2.15 -13.45
N LEU A 242 -3.61 3.22 -12.66
CA LEU A 242 -4.32 4.48 -12.93
C LEU A 242 -3.91 5.10 -14.27
N ASN A 243 -2.63 5.00 -14.64
CA ASN A 243 -2.11 5.49 -15.91
C ASN A 243 -2.55 4.64 -17.11
N SER A 244 -2.95 3.38 -16.88
CA SER A 244 -3.43 2.48 -17.94
C SER A 244 -4.91 2.69 -18.32
N LEU A 245 -5.69 3.37 -17.47
CA LEU A 245 -7.12 3.61 -17.70
C LEU A 245 -7.35 4.75 -18.70
N SER A 246 -8.39 4.60 -19.53
CA SER A 246 -8.89 5.70 -20.35
C SER A 246 -9.45 6.83 -19.47
N THR A 247 -9.69 8.02 -20.03
CA THR A 247 -10.24 9.15 -19.25
C THR A 247 -11.64 8.83 -18.71
N GLU A 248 -12.46 8.13 -19.50
CA GLU A 248 -13.80 7.68 -19.13
C GLU A 248 -13.74 6.61 -18.04
N GLU A 249 -12.83 5.64 -18.18
CA GLU A 249 -12.61 4.58 -17.20
C GLU A 249 -12.09 5.13 -15.87
N LEU A 250 -11.14 6.07 -15.93
CA LEU A 250 -10.60 6.77 -14.76
C LEU A 250 -11.71 7.53 -14.04
N LEU A 251 -12.61 8.18 -14.77
CA LEU A 251 -13.72 8.92 -14.19
C LEU A 251 -14.77 7.99 -13.57
N ALA A 252 -15.10 6.88 -14.24
CA ALA A 252 -15.97 5.85 -13.67
C ALA A 252 -15.36 5.27 -12.38
N PHE A 253 -14.05 4.98 -12.40
CA PHE A 253 -13.30 4.48 -11.25
C PHE A 253 -13.30 5.49 -10.09
N ALA A 254 -13.03 6.77 -10.36
CA ALA A 254 -13.09 7.83 -9.36
C ALA A 254 -14.51 7.97 -8.77
N GLY A 255 -15.55 7.87 -9.61
CA GLY A 255 -16.94 7.86 -9.16
C GLY A 255 -17.27 6.69 -8.23
N ILE A 256 -16.79 5.48 -8.55
CA ILE A 256 -16.95 4.30 -7.68
C ILE A 256 -16.25 4.53 -6.34
N LEU A 257 -15.03 5.07 -6.33
CA LEU A 257 -14.31 5.38 -5.09
C LEU A 257 -15.02 6.42 -4.23
N LEU A 258 -15.50 7.51 -4.82
CA LEU A 258 -16.25 8.55 -4.11
C LEU A 258 -17.57 8.02 -3.54
N ASN A 259 -18.31 7.20 -4.31
CA ASN A 259 -19.52 6.54 -3.83
C ASN A 259 -19.23 5.58 -2.67
N SER A 260 -18.13 4.82 -2.75
CA SER A 260 -17.68 3.94 -1.66
C SER A 260 -17.35 4.73 -0.39
N LEU A 261 -16.70 5.90 -0.54
CA LEU A 261 -16.43 6.82 0.57
C LEU A 261 -17.72 7.35 1.20
N VAL A 262 -18.68 7.81 0.40
CA VAL A 262 -19.99 8.26 0.89
C VAL A 262 -20.74 7.15 1.62
N LEU A 263 -20.73 5.93 1.07
CA LEU A 263 -21.35 4.77 1.69
C LEU A 263 -20.70 4.43 3.04
N SER A 264 -19.37 4.42 3.10
CA SER A 264 -18.60 4.17 4.33
C SER A 264 -18.94 5.17 5.43
N HIS A 265 -18.99 6.47 5.10
CA HIS A 265 -19.40 7.50 6.05
C HIS A 265 -20.87 7.41 6.45
N THR A 266 -21.75 7.02 5.53
CA THR A 266 -23.18 6.78 5.83
C THR A 266 -23.34 5.64 6.83
N ILE A 267 -22.62 4.52 6.65
CA ILE A 267 -22.61 3.41 7.61
C ILE A 267 -22.07 3.88 8.97
N SER A 268 -21.00 4.68 8.98
CA SER A 268 -20.44 5.25 10.20
C SER A 268 -21.44 6.12 10.97
N ILE A 269 -22.22 6.95 10.26
CA ILE A 269 -23.31 7.76 10.82
C ILE A 269 -24.38 6.84 11.44
N ILE A 270 -24.84 5.82 10.70
CA ILE A 270 -25.85 4.86 11.16
C ILE A 270 -25.38 4.14 12.44
N LEU A 271 -24.15 3.60 12.44
CA LEU A 271 -23.58 2.91 13.60
C LEU A 271 -23.41 3.83 14.81
N THR A 272 -23.14 5.11 14.57
CA THR A 272 -23.03 6.11 15.63
C THR A 272 -24.39 6.38 16.27
N LEU A 273 -25.41 6.69 15.47
CA LEU A 273 -26.78 6.95 15.94
C LEU A 273 -27.37 5.71 16.63
N TYR A 274 -27.17 4.52 16.05
CA TYR A 274 -27.66 3.28 16.62
C TYR A 274 -26.92 2.91 17.92
N GLY A 275 -25.61 3.19 17.99
CA GLY A 275 -24.82 2.99 19.20
C GLY A 275 -25.36 3.78 20.39
N ASP A 276 -25.67 5.08 20.19
CA ASP A 276 -26.27 5.91 21.24
C ASP A 276 -27.69 5.45 21.60
N TYR A 277 -28.50 5.06 20.61
CA TYR A 277 -29.81 4.49 20.85
C TYR A 277 -29.76 3.25 21.75
N LEU A 278 -28.83 2.32 21.50
CA LEU A 278 -28.66 1.12 22.33
C LEU A 278 -28.23 1.46 23.77
N ILE A 279 -27.30 2.41 23.93
CA ILE A 279 -26.84 2.84 25.26
C ILE A 279 -28.01 3.37 26.09
N ASN A 280 -28.84 4.23 25.48
CA ASN A 280 -29.99 4.83 26.14
C ASN A 280 -31.08 3.78 26.43
N LYS A 281 -31.39 2.92 25.45
CA LYS A 281 -32.44 1.88 25.58
C LYS A 281 -32.14 0.89 26.70
N PHE A 282 -30.88 0.48 26.86
CA PHE A 282 -30.49 -0.49 27.89
C PHE A 282 -30.01 0.16 29.19
N ASN A 283 -30.08 1.50 29.28
CA ASN A 283 -29.64 2.28 30.43
C ASN A 283 -28.23 1.88 30.92
N LEU A 284 -27.30 1.69 29.97
CA LEU A 284 -26.00 1.07 30.24
C LEU A 284 -25.13 1.92 31.18
N GLU A 285 -25.33 3.24 31.19
CA GLU A 285 -24.61 4.17 32.07
C GLU A 285 -24.93 3.90 33.55
N ASN A 286 -26.21 3.69 33.88
CA ASN A 286 -26.64 3.38 35.24
C ASN A 286 -26.33 1.94 35.62
N ARG A 287 -26.48 1.01 34.67
CA ARG A 287 -26.25 -0.42 34.92
C ARG A 287 -24.76 -0.75 35.12
N TYR A 288 -23.86 -0.01 34.47
CA TYR A 288 -22.42 -0.24 34.54
C TYR A 288 -21.64 1.06 34.80
N PRO A 289 -21.57 1.54 36.06
CA PRO A 289 -20.99 2.84 36.39
C PRO A 289 -19.49 2.94 36.09
N ARG A 290 -18.76 1.81 36.11
CA ARG A 290 -17.33 1.77 35.70
C ARG A 290 -17.16 2.02 34.20
N LEU A 291 -18.14 1.63 33.39
CA LEU A 291 -18.16 1.84 31.93
C LEU A 291 -18.70 3.23 31.56
N ALA A 292 -19.46 3.90 32.45
CA ALA A 292 -20.04 5.22 32.19
C ALA A 292 -18.99 6.26 31.73
N LYS A 293 -17.77 6.24 32.30
CA LYS A 293 -16.67 7.12 31.87
C LYS A 293 -16.23 6.85 30.42
N LEU A 294 -16.15 5.58 30.03
CA LEU A 294 -15.78 5.18 28.67
C LEU A 294 -16.91 5.48 27.67
N ILE A 295 -18.17 5.30 28.09
CA ILE A 295 -19.35 5.65 27.31
C ILE A 295 -19.39 7.15 27.04
N ASN A 296 -19.17 7.99 28.05
CA ASN A 296 -19.13 9.44 27.87
C ASN A 296 -17.97 9.88 26.95
N LEU A 297 -16.78 9.31 27.12
CA LEU A 297 -15.66 9.59 26.22
C LEU A 297 -15.98 9.19 24.77
N ARG A 298 -16.57 8.00 24.58
CA ARG A 298 -16.99 7.52 23.26
C ARG A 298 -18.02 8.46 22.64
N ARG A 299 -19.02 8.93 23.40
CA ARG A 299 -20.05 9.85 22.90
C ARG A 299 -19.45 11.17 22.41
N THR A 300 -18.47 11.72 23.14
CA THR A 300 -17.74 12.92 22.70
C THR A 300 -16.96 12.67 21.40
N LEU A 301 -16.26 11.54 21.29
CA LEU A 301 -15.55 11.16 20.05
C LEU A 301 -16.52 10.93 18.89
N GLN A 302 -17.66 10.28 19.14
CA GLN A 302 -18.68 10.01 18.14
C GLN A 302 -19.30 11.29 17.57
N ALA A 303 -19.56 12.30 18.42
CA ALA A 303 -20.02 13.60 17.95
C ALA A 303 -19.00 14.25 16.99
N TYR A 304 -17.70 14.09 17.27
CA TYR A 304 -16.64 14.56 16.37
C TYR A 304 -16.58 13.77 15.05
N TYR A 305 -16.65 12.43 15.11
CA TYR A 305 -16.71 11.57 13.93
C TYR A 305 -17.93 11.86 13.04
N LEU A 306 -19.07 12.16 13.65
CA LEU A 306 -20.31 12.51 12.95
C LEU A 306 -20.11 13.80 12.13
N ARG A 307 -19.55 14.85 12.74
CA ARG A 307 -19.23 16.12 12.06
C ARG A 307 -18.26 15.91 10.90
N ILE A 308 -17.17 15.19 11.15
CA ILE A 308 -16.19 14.84 10.11
C ILE A 308 -16.85 14.05 8.97
N SER A 309 -17.71 13.09 9.29
CA SER A 309 -18.37 12.27 8.27
C SER A 309 -19.26 13.10 7.35
N PHE A 310 -19.99 14.09 7.90
CA PHE A 310 -20.75 15.03 7.08
C PHE A 310 -19.84 15.86 6.17
N ILE A 311 -18.72 16.38 6.69
CA ILE A 311 -17.76 17.15 5.89
C ILE A 311 -17.23 16.32 4.71
N TRP A 312 -16.84 15.06 4.95
CA TRP A 312 -16.36 14.17 3.88
C TRP A 312 -17.44 13.81 2.87
N ILE A 313 -18.69 13.61 3.30
CA ILE A 313 -19.82 13.38 2.39
C ILE A 313 -20.01 14.61 1.49
N PHE A 314 -20.04 15.82 2.05
CA PHE A 314 -20.16 17.04 1.24
C PHE A 314 -18.97 17.20 0.28
N LEU A 315 -17.75 16.94 0.76
CA LEU A 315 -16.54 17.02 -0.04
C LEU A 315 -16.51 16.01 -1.19
N ALA A 316 -17.17 14.86 -1.06
CA ALA A 316 -17.27 13.87 -2.12
C ALA A 316 -18.42 14.14 -3.11
N VAL A 317 -19.60 14.53 -2.58
CA VAL A 317 -20.80 14.75 -3.40
C VAL A 317 -20.68 16.00 -4.27
N ILE A 318 -20.07 17.08 -3.78
CA ILE A 318 -19.95 18.34 -4.55
C ILE A 318 -19.15 18.15 -5.85
N PRO A 319 -17.91 17.61 -5.83
CA PRO A 319 -17.15 17.35 -7.05
C PRO A 319 -17.88 16.42 -8.01
N GLN A 320 -18.54 15.38 -7.49
CA GLN A 320 -19.29 14.44 -8.30
C GLN A 320 -20.48 15.11 -9.01
N LEU A 321 -21.19 16.02 -8.32
CA LEU A 321 -22.25 16.83 -8.91
C LEU A 321 -21.73 17.74 -10.03
N VAL A 322 -20.56 18.38 -9.81
CA VAL A 322 -19.91 19.23 -10.82
C VAL A 322 -19.59 18.41 -12.08
N VAL A 323 -18.96 17.26 -11.91
CA VAL A 323 -18.63 16.37 -13.04
C VAL A 323 -19.88 15.90 -13.78
N TYR A 324 -20.96 15.55 -13.06
CA TYR A 324 -22.21 15.16 -13.70
C TYR A 324 -22.85 16.31 -14.48
N ILE A 325 -22.85 17.53 -13.95
CA ILE A 325 -23.34 18.71 -14.69
C ILE A 325 -22.51 18.89 -15.97
N MET A 326 -21.18 18.80 -15.88
CA MET A 326 -20.29 18.98 -17.03
C MET A 326 -20.48 17.92 -18.11
N ILE A 327 -20.76 16.66 -17.75
CA ILE A 327 -21.08 15.61 -18.72
C ILE A 327 -22.48 15.81 -19.33
N LEU A 328 -23.45 16.25 -18.53
CA LEU A 328 -24.84 16.33 -18.94
C LEU A 328 -25.12 17.56 -19.82
N GLU A 329 -24.43 18.68 -19.60
CA GLU A 329 -24.61 19.94 -20.35
C GLU A 329 -24.53 19.78 -21.88
N PRO A 330 -23.46 19.21 -22.49
CA PRO A 330 -23.37 19.06 -23.94
C PRO A 330 -24.46 18.15 -24.50
N ARG A 331 -24.81 17.07 -23.78
CA ARG A 331 -25.85 16.12 -24.21
C ARG A 331 -27.26 16.73 -24.16
N LEU A 332 -27.53 17.59 -23.18
CA LEU A 332 -28.80 18.32 -23.12
C LEU A 332 -28.95 19.26 -24.33
N GLY A 333 -27.87 19.88 -24.78
CA GLY A 333 -27.85 20.71 -25.99
C GLY A 333 -28.20 19.90 -27.26
N GLU A 334 -27.62 18.71 -27.41
CA GLU A 334 -27.92 17.80 -28.53
C GLU A 334 -29.39 17.35 -28.53
N ILE A 335 -29.91 16.94 -27.38
CA ILE A 335 -31.31 16.52 -27.24
C ILE A 335 -32.25 17.69 -27.59
N PHE A 336 -31.95 18.89 -27.09
CA PHE A 336 -32.78 20.06 -27.39
C PHE A 336 -32.79 20.42 -28.87
N ASN A 337 -31.65 20.29 -29.56
CA ASN A 337 -31.54 20.51 -31.00
C ASN A 337 -32.24 19.44 -31.86
N ILE A 338 -32.52 18.25 -31.31
CA ILE A 338 -33.33 17.23 -32.00
C ILE A 338 -34.83 17.57 -31.94
N PHE A 339 -35.26 18.25 -30.88
CA PHE A 339 -36.67 18.58 -30.66
C PHE A 339 -37.11 19.94 -31.25
N MET A 340 -36.17 20.85 -31.49
CA MET A 340 -36.38 22.10 -32.24
C MET A 340 -36.16 21.88 -33.73
#